data_AF-A0A8H9F759-F1
#
_entry.id   AF-A0A8H9F759-F1
#
_cell.length_a   1.000
_cell.length_b   1.000
_cell.length_c   1.000
_cell.angle_alpha   90.00
_cell.angle_beta   90.00
_cell.angle_gamma   90.00
#
_symmetry.space_group_name_H-M   'P 1'
#
loop_
_entity.id
_entity.type
_entity.pdbx_description
1 polymer ?
#
loop_
_entity_poly.entity_id
_entity_poly.type
_entity_poly.pdbx_seq_one_letter_code
_entity_poly.pdbx_strand_id
1 'polypeptide(L)'
;MNENQHVNDVAYAYVQLNNFMHAENTKNVYPITKDAKSNRTTFVRVDKNGEEEMYAIEYYLKNHVLKVSKAGADRGGYMPLIFNIKSAHFATKKDQIIIHVVEKDKKKSDLVFKLDEESRPEREKKIVKNKGKRAA
;
A
#
# COMPACT_ATOMS: atom_id res chain seq x y z
N MET A 1 -34.16 11.43 4.03
CA MET A 1 -33.90 10.61 2.83
C MET A 1 -32.91 9.53 3.25
N ASN A 2 -33.38 8.31 3.53
CA ASN A 2 -32.51 7.16 3.81
C ASN A 2 -32.26 6.48 2.47
N GLU A 3 -31.31 7.00 1.70
CA GLU A 3 -30.77 6.26 0.59
C GLU A 3 -29.90 5.14 1.18
N ASN A 4 -30.51 3.97 1.38
CA ASN A 4 -29.80 2.71 1.57
C ASN A 4 -29.11 2.33 0.25
N GLN A 5 -28.16 3.15 -0.20
CA GLN A 5 -27.11 2.62 -1.05
C GLN A 5 -26.29 1.70 -0.15
N HIS A 6 -26.54 0.39 -0.25
CA HIS A 6 -25.62 -0.62 0.26
C HIS A 6 -24.32 -0.50 -0.55
N VAL A 7 -23.53 0.52 -0.25
CA VAL A 7 -22.19 0.69 -0.81
C VAL A 7 -21.37 -0.48 -0.30
N ASN A 8 -20.78 -1.22 -1.23
CA ASN A 8 -19.81 -2.24 -0.86
C ASN A 8 -18.52 -1.51 -0.43
N ASP A 9 -18.35 -1.31 0.87
CA ASP A 9 -17.22 -0.57 1.44
C ASP A 9 -15.87 -1.15 1.02
N VAL A 10 -15.78 -2.47 0.83
CA VAL A 10 -14.57 -3.14 0.34
C VAL A 10 -14.26 -2.73 -1.09
N ALA A 11 -15.25 -2.75 -1.98
CA ALA A 11 -15.07 -2.33 -3.37
C ALA A 11 -14.74 -0.84 -3.46
N TYR A 12 -15.41 0.00 -2.66
CA TYR A 12 -15.14 1.43 -2.59
C TYR A 12 -13.70 1.71 -2.13
N ALA A 13 -13.26 1.07 -1.05
CA ALA A 13 -11.90 1.18 -0.54
C ALA A 13 -10.84 0.75 -1.57
N TYR A 14 -11.12 -0.33 -2.31
CA TYR A 14 -10.26 -0.78 -3.39
C TYR A 14 -10.11 0.31 -4.46
N VAL A 15 -11.23 0.80 -5.00
CA VAL A 15 -11.21 1.83 -6.05
C VAL A 15 -10.54 3.11 -5.56
N GLN A 16 -10.86 3.57 -4.35
CA GLN A 16 -10.30 4.79 -3.77
C GLN A 16 -8.78 4.70 -3.65
N LEU A 17 -8.25 3.63 -3.05
CA LEU A 17 -6.81 3.47 -2.87
C LEU A 17 -6.09 3.21 -4.20
N ASN A 18 -6.69 2.42 -5.09
CA ASN A 18 -6.11 2.14 -6.40
C ASN A 18 -5.98 3.43 -7.23
N ASN A 19 -7.02 4.26 -7.26
CA ASN A 19 -6.99 5.54 -7.97
C ASN A 19 -6.00 6.52 -7.32
N PHE A 20 -5.87 6.49 -5.99
CA PHE A 20 -4.87 7.30 -5.30
C PHE A 20 -3.42 6.90 -5.67
N MET A 21 -3.15 5.59 -5.72
CA MET A 21 -1.85 5.05 -6.13
C MET A 21 -1.57 5.45 -7.58
N HIS A 22 -2.50 5.21 -8.50
CA HIS A 22 -2.32 5.41 -9.94
C HIS A 22 -2.89 6.73 -10.46
N ALA A 23 -2.88 7.78 -9.64
CA ALA A 23 -3.32 9.11 -10.05
C ALA A 23 -2.52 9.62 -11.26
N GLU A 24 -3.09 10.52 -12.05
CA GLU A 24 -2.48 10.98 -13.32
C GLU A 24 -1.08 11.59 -13.17
N ASN A 25 -0.76 12.18 -12.01
CA ASN A 25 0.56 12.75 -11.72
C ASN A 25 1.55 11.73 -11.15
N THR A 26 1.15 10.48 -10.95
CA THR A 26 2.02 9.41 -10.52
C THR A 26 2.82 8.86 -11.69
N LYS A 27 4.12 8.66 -11.48
CA LYS A 27 5.03 7.97 -12.41
C LYS A 27 5.21 6.50 -12.03
N ASN A 28 5.38 6.22 -10.74
CA ASN A 28 5.73 4.89 -10.25
C ASN A 28 5.16 4.70 -8.83
N VAL A 29 4.73 3.48 -8.49
CA VAL A 29 4.32 3.12 -7.12
C VAL A 29 4.89 1.77 -6.76
N TYR A 30 5.63 1.68 -5.66
CA TYR A 30 6.23 0.41 -5.23
C TYR A 30 6.12 0.18 -3.72
N PRO A 31 6.02 -1.09 -3.28
CA PRO A 31 5.94 -1.43 -1.87
C PRO A 31 7.31 -1.40 -1.19
N ILE A 32 7.35 -0.99 0.08
CA ILE A 32 8.55 -1.09 0.93
C ILE A 32 8.46 -2.37 1.76
N THR A 33 9.01 -3.46 1.23
CA THR A 33 8.93 -4.79 1.85
C THR A 33 9.61 -4.89 3.23
N LYS A 34 10.64 -4.08 3.48
CA LYS A 34 11.41 -4.09 4.74
C LYS A 34 10.62 -3.58 5.95
N ASP A 35 9.63 -2.73 5.71
CA ASP A 35 8.81 -2.10 6.75
C ASP A 35 7.47 -2.81 6.96
N ALA A 36 7.22 -3.88 6.20
CA ALA A 36 5.99 -4.65 6.27
C ALA A 36 5.88 -5.39 7.61
N LYS A 37 4.73 -5.21 8.27
CA LYS A 37 4.32 -5.90 9.50
C LYS A 37 2.95 -6.52 9.30
N SER A 38 2.56 -7.43 10.20
CA SER A 38 1.28 -8.13 10.12
C SER A 38 0.06 -7.19 10.20
N ASN A 39 0.22 -5.99 10.75
CA ASN A 39 -0.84 -4.99 10.97
C ASN A 39 -0.65 -3.67 10.18
N ARG A 40 0.42 -3.57 9.39
CA ARG A 40 0.74 -2.37 8.60
C ARG A 40 1.66 -2.71 7.43
N THR A 41 1.46 -2.02 6.32
CA THR A 41 2.42 -1.99 5.20
C THR A 41 2.67 -0.55 4.74
N THR A 42 3.65 -0.36 3.89
CA THR A 42 4.07 0.93 3.36
C THR A 42 4.37 0.83 1.87
N PHE A 43 4.09 1.91 1.14
CA PHE A 43 4.44 2.06 -0.26
C PHE A 43 4.98 3.47 -0.50
N VAL A 44 5.77 3.60 -1.56
CA VAL A 44 6.21 4.89 -2.07
C VAL A 44 5.44 5.17 -3.36
N ARG A 45 5.00 6.41 -3.49
CA ARG A 45 4.46 6.97 -4.72
C ARG A 45 5.44 8.01 -5.22
N VAL A 46 5.89 7.86 -6.46
CA VAL A 46 6.80 8.78 -7.13
C VAL A 46 5.99 9.59 -8.13
N ASP A 47 6.08 10.91 -8.06
CA ASP A 47 5.40 11.77 -9.02
C ASP A 47 6.16 11.85 -10.37
N LYS A 48 5.58 12.56 -11.35
CA LYS A 48 6.20 12.79 -12.65
C LYS A 48 7.49 13.61 -12.59
N ASN A 49 7.70 14.39 -11.53
CA ASN A 49 8.93 15.17 -11.31
C ASN A 49 10.03 14.35 -10.62
N GLY A 50 9.70 13.16 -10.12
CA GLY A 50 10.61 12.30 -9.37
C GLY A 50 10.60 12.52 -7.87
N GLU A 51 9.65 13.29 -7.33
CA GLU A 51 9.47 13.45 -5.89
C GLU A 51 8.83 12.19 -5.30
N GLU A 52 9.42 11.70 -4.21
CA GLU A 52 8.97 10.48 -3.53
C GLU A 52 8.17 10.84 -2.27
N GLU A 53 6.98 10.28 -2.17
CA GLU A 53 6.16 10.34 -0.96
C GLU A 53 5.85 8.94 -0.44
N MET A 54 6.14 8.72 0.83
CA MET A 54 5.88 7.44 1.51
C MET A 54 4.52 7.47 2.23
N TYR A 55 3.76 6.40 2.05
CA TYR A 55 2.46 6.19 2.64
C TYR A 55 2.42 4.88 3.43
N ALA A 56 1.65 4.88 4.51
CA ALA A 56 1.41 3.72 5.36
C ALA A 56 -0.05 3.31 5.26
N ILE A 57 -0.30 2.02 5.03
CA ILE A 57 -1.61 1.40 5.16
C ILE A 57 -1.64 0.62 6.46
N GLU A 58 -2.56 0.93 7.35
CA GLU A 58 -2.60 0.33 8.68
C GLU A 58 -4.01 0.05 9.17
N TYR A 59 -4.13 -0.99 10.01
CA TYR A 59 -5.35 -1.25 10.76
C TYR A 59 -5.29 -0.56 12.11
N TYR A 60 -6.14 0.46 12.30
CA TYR A 60 -6.26 1.14 13.58
C TYR A 60 -7.28 0.48 14.47
N LEU A 61 -6.78 -0.39 15.36
CA LEU A 61 -7.58 -1.22 16.25
C LEU A 61 -8.55 -0.40 17.12
N LYS A 62 -8.13 0.75 17.65
CA LYS A 62 -8.95 1.57 18.56
C LYS A 62 -10.29 1.97 17.95
N ASN A 63 -10.30 2.28 16.66
CA ASN A 63 -11.50 2.73 15.96
C ASN A 63 -12.04 1.69 14.96
N HIS A 64 -11.41 0.52 14.86
CA HIS A 64 -11.79 -0.51 13.89
C HIS A 64 -11.78 -0.01 12.43
N VAL A 65 -10.73 0.73 12.04
CA VAL A 65 -10.64 1.37 10.70
C VAL A 65 -9.39 0.92 9.96
N LEU A 66 -9.56 0.53 8.69
CA LEU A 66 -8.47 0.43 7.72
C LEU A 66 -8.22 1.81 7.10
N LYS A 67 -6.97 2.25 7.10
CA LYS A 67 -6.64 3.62 6.70
C LYS A 67 -5.30 3.74 5.97
N VAL A 68 -5.14 4.87 5.28
CA VAL A 68 -3.87 5.32 4.72
C VAL A 68 -3.48 6.67 5.32
N SER A 69 -2.20 6.81 5.65
CA SER A 69 -1.61 8.06 6.12
C SER A 69 -0.24 8.29 5.48
N LYS A 70 0.18 9.55 5.38
CA LYS A 70 1.56 9.88 5.01
C LYS A 70 2.50 9.40 6.12
N ALA A 71 3.53 8.62 5.76
CA ALA A 71 4.47 8.05 6.72
C ALA A 71 5.32 9.16 7.36
N GLY A 72 5.54 9.08 8.67
CA GLY A 72 6.37 10.05 9.42
C GLY A 72 5.70 11.42 9.66
N ALA A 73 4.45 11.61 9.25
CA ALA A 73 3.72 12.85 9.53
C ALA A 73 2.91 12.72 10.83
N ASP A 74 3.34 13.40 11.89
CA ASP A 74 2.60 13.46 13.18
C ASP A 74 1.27 14.23 13.07
N ARG A 75 1.09 15.02 11.99
CA ARG A 75 -0.11 15.84 11.70
C ARG A 75 -0.47 15.85 10.20
N GLY A 76 -0.35 14.70 9.54
CA GLY A 76 -0.67 14.56 8.11
C GLY A 76 -2.14 14.21 7.84
N GLY A 77 -2.59 14.49 6.61
CA GLY A 77 -3.90 14.07 6.10
C GLY A 77 -4.13 12.57 6.20
N TYR A 78 -5.38 12.20 6.43
CA TYR A 78 -5.83 10.86 6.75
C TYR A 78 -6.87 10.40 5.73
N MET A 79 -6.64 9.27 5.05
CA MET A 79 -7.62 8.66 4.16
C MET A 79 -8.20 7.39 4.81
N PRO A 80 -9.42 7.45 5.38
CA PRO A 80 -10.12 6.25 5.79
C PRO A 80 -10.51 5.44 4.56
N LEU A 81 -10.34 4.12 4.63
CA LEU A 81 -10.73 3.20 3.56
C LEU A 81 -11.98 2.42 3.94
N ILE A 82 -11.95 1.70 5.07
CA ILE A 82 -13.07 0.86 5.52
C ILE A 82 -13.26 1.06 7.02
N PHE A 83 -14.46 1.45 7.42
CA PHE A 83 -14.84 1.54 8.83
C PHE A 83 -15.41 0.22 9.33
N ASN A 84 -15.46 0.07 10.66
CA ASN A 84 -16.21 -1.00 11.29
C ASN A 84 -15.76 -2.42 10.89
N ILE A 85 -14.47 -2.63 10.63
CA ILE A 85 -13.92 -3.97 10.36
C ILE A 85 -13.49 -4.67 11.63
N LYS A 86 -13.53 -6.01 11.65
CA LYS A 86 -13.09 -6.80 12.80
C LYS A 86 -11.57 -6.84 12.91
N SER A 87 -10.90 -7.07 11.78
CA SER A 87 -9.44 -7.16 11.69
C SER A 87 -8.97 -6.97 10.26
N ALA A 88 -7.73 -6.54 10.09
CA ALA A 88 -7.02 -6.67 8.82
C ALA A 88 -5.61 -7.22 9.01
N HIS A 89 -5.17 -8.03 8.07
CA HIS A 89 -3.81 -8.56 7.97
C HIS A 89 -3.18 -8.18 6.64
N PHE A 90 -1.88 -7.94 6.65
CA PHE A 90 -1.16 -7.41 5.50
C PHE A 90 -0.09 -8.39 5.05
N ALA A 91 -0.03 -8.60 3.73
CA ALA A 91 1.07 -9.30 3.08
C ALA A 91 1.64 -8.40 1.99
N THR A 92 2.94 -8.16 2.05
CA THR A 92 3.63 -7.26 1.12
C THR A 92 4.64 -8.05 0.33
N LYS A 93 4.53 -7.99 -1.00
CA LYS A 93 5.53 -8.57 -1.93
C LYS A 93 6.25 -7.44 -2.64
N LYS A 94 7.11 -7.76 -3.60
CA LYS A 94 7.95 -6.79 -4.31
C LYS A 94 7.16 -5.91 -5.28
N ASP A 95 6.03 -6.42 -5.76
CA ASP A 95 5.20 -5.90 -6.85
C ASP A 95 3.72 -5.84 -6.46
N GLN A 96 3.37 -6.10 -5.19
CA GLN A 96 1.98 -6.05 -4.75
C GLN A 96 1.83 -5.90 -3.24
N ILE A 97 0.69 -5.34 -2.86
CA ILE A 97 0.17 -5.32 -1.50
C ILE A 97 -1.13 -6.11 -1.46
N ILE A 98 -1.24 -7.03 -0.50
CA ILE A 98 -2.47 -7.76 -0.21
C ILE A 98 -2.95 -7.36 1.19
N ILE A 99 -4.23 -7.00 1.30
CA ILE A 99 -4.90 -6.71 2.56
C ILE A 99 -6.03 -7.72 2.75
N HIS A 100 -5.88 -8.59 3.74
CA HIS A 100 -6.91 -9.53 4.15
C HIS A 100 -7.81 -8.86 5.19
N VAL A 101 -9.05 -8.57 4.83
CA VAL A 101 -10.04 -7.91 5.70
C VAL A 101 -11.04 -8.93 6.22
N VAL A 102 -11.33 -8.86 7.51
CA VAL A 102 -12.47 -9.54 8.12
C VAL A 102 -13.49 -8.49 8.52
N GLU A 103 -14.65 -8.52 7.87
CA GLU A 103 -15.78 -7.63 8.12
C GLU A 103 -16.49 -8.00 9.43
N LYS A 104 -17.34 -7.09 9.95
CA LYS A 104 -18.08 -7.31 11.20
C LYS A 104 -18.99 -8.53 11.17
N ASP A 105 -19.58 -8.82 10.02
CA ASP A 105 -20.42 -9.99 9.76
C ASP A 105 -19.62 -11.29 9.51
N LYS A 106 -18.31 -11.26 9.76
CA LYS A 106 -17.34 -12.36 9.55
C LYS A 106 -17.07 -12.72 8.09
N LYS A 107 -17.56 -11.93 7.13
CA LYS A 107 -17.10 -12.08 5.74
C LYS A 107 -15.61 -11.76 5.63
N LYS A 108 -14.95 -12.46 4.72
CA LYS A 108 -13.52 -12.30 4.44
C LYS A 108 -13.37 -11.80 3.02
N SER A 109 -12.55 -10.77 2.85
CA SER A 109 -12.30 -10.12 1.57
C SER A 109 -10.82 -9.82 1.43
N ASP A 110 -10.27 -10.03 0.24
CA ASP A 110 -8.88 -9.72 -0.07
C ASP A 110 -8.82 -8.54 -1.04
N LEU A 111 -8.15 -7.46 -0.63
CA LEU A 111 -7.83 -6.35 -1.52
C LEU A 111 -6.40 -6.55 -2.04
N VAL A 112 -6.25 -6.71 -3.34
CA VAL A 112 -4.96 -6.97 -3.99
C VAL A 112 -4.58 -5.83 -4.92
N PHE A 113 -3.58 -5.06 -4.52
CA PHE A 113 -3.04 -3.93 -5.30
C PHE A 113 -1.77 -4.38 -6.00
N LYS A 114 -1.79 -4.37 -7.34
CA LYS A 114 -0.59 -4.59 -8.16
C LYS A 114 0.16 -3.29 -8.30
N LEU A 115 1.46 -3.34 -8.05
CA LEU A 115 2.36 -2.21 -7.98
C LEU A 115 3.58 -2.50 -8.86
N ASP A 116 4.38 -1.48 -9.07
CA ASP A 116 5.68 -1.62 -9.70
C ASP A 116 6.69 -2.22 -8.70
N GLU A 117 7.78 -2.78 -9.22
CA GLU A 117 8.91 -3.17 -8.38
C GLU A 117 9.78 -1.95 -8.06
N GLU A 118 10.28 -1.89 -6.82
CA GLU A 118 11.28 -0.89 -6.41
C GLU A 118 12.49 -0.95 -7.36
N SER A 119 12.67 0.09 -8.17
CA SER A 119 13.78 0.20 -9.09
C SER A 119 15.06 0.41 -8.30
N ARG A 120 15.80 -0.67 -8.04
CA ARG A 120 17.12 -0.57 -7.41
C ARG A 120 18.00 0.37 -8.25
N PRO A 121 18.65 1.39 -7.65
CA PRO A 121 19.52 2.28 -8.38
C PRO A 121 20.58 1.45 -9.13
N GLU A 122 20.84 1.80 -10.40
CA GLU A 122 21.75 1.08 -11.33
C GLU A 122 23.16 0.81 -10.76
N ARG A 123 23.55 1.49 -9.68
CA ARG A 123 24.82 1.29 -8.98
C ARG A 123 25.00 -0.14 -8.45
N GLU A 124 23.93 -0.86 -8.10
CA GLU A 124 24.06 -2.27 -7.69
C GLU A 124 24.17 -3.24 -8.88
N LYS A 125 23.60 -2.91 -10.05
CA LYS A 125 23.66 -3.77 -11.24
C LYS A 125 25.09 -3.89 -11.79
N LYS A 126 25.95 -2.88 -11.58
CA LYS A 126 27.37 -2.94 -11.99
C LYS A 126 28.24 -3.81 -11.07
N ILE A 127 27.88 -3.98 -9.80
CA ILE A 127 28.69 -4.78 -8.86
C ILE A 127 28.54 -6.28 -9.16
N VAL A 128 27.37 -6.74 -9.58
CA VAL A 128 27.13 -8.15 -9.91
C VAL A 128 27.86 -8.57 -11.19
N LYS A 129 27.98 -7.69 -12.21
CA LYS A 129 28.74 -7.99 -13.43
C LYS A 129 30.26 -8.07 -13.21
N ASN A 130 30.82 -7.40 -12.20
CA ASN A 130 32.27 -7.37 -11.98
C ASN A 130 32.81 -8.50 -11.09
N LYS A 131 31.96 -9.25 -10.37
CA LYS A 131 32.42 -10.39 -9.56
C LYS A 131 32.72 -11.67 -10.36
N GLY A 132 32.42 -11.70 -11.66
CA GLY A 132 32.69 -12.86 -12.54
C GLY A 132 34.00 -12.82 -13.34
N LYS A 133 34.85 -11.79 -13.17
CA LYS A 133 36.08 -11.59 -13.97
C LYS A 133 37.38 -11.53 -13.15
N ARG A 134 37.48 -12.29 -12.06
CA ARG A 134 38.77 -12.54 -11.40
C ARG A 134 38.91 -14.03 -11.07
N ALA A 135 39.20 -14.79 -12.11
CA ALA A 135 39.86 -16.08 -12.03
C ALA A 135 40.69 -16.22 -13.32
N ALA A 136 41.95 -15.77 -13.24
CA ALA A 136 43.07 -16.11 -14.11
C ALA A 136 44.34 -15.65 -13.39
#